data_AF-A0A0J9S3T3-F1
#
_entry.id   AF-A0A0J9S3T3-F1
#
_cell.length_a   1.000
_cell.length_b   1.000
_cell.length_c   1.000
_cell.angle_alpha   90.00
_cell.angle_beta   90.00
_cell.angle_gamma   90.00
#
_symmetry.space_group_name_H-M   'P 1'
#
loop_
_entity.id
_entity.type
_entity.pdbx_description
1 polymer ?
#
loop_
_entity_poly.entity_id
_entity_poly.type
_entity_poly.pdbx_seq_one_letter_code
_entity_poly.pdbx_strand_id
1 'polypeptide(L)'
;MDIEKIPQQYPFLKSYWKFYKEYDESVTEGDEFYTFYDNKVQYHNVNKETYRDIFAKLLKNLKYTNEKFERTKDIVNCRYLYQWIYHTTKQLDNLEMIISILFQKFNEQDNPMGRIKKCPYYTYRTYNEDSENIIKLHICEDNIFNIRDILKDTKKENRCLGRKIIYECVNIYKKINAINLMINVHQMLKPKHQHRQKMKIKIDL
;
A
#
# COMPACT_ATOMS: atom_id res chain seq x y z
N MET A 1 3.33 1.58 13.12
CA MET A 1 4.44 0.72 13.55
C MET A 1 5.62 1.34 12.88
N ASP A 2 6.60 1.77 13.65
CA ASP A 2 7.73 2.51 13.12
C ASP A 2 8.63 1.52 12.36
N ILE A 3 8.69 1.64 11.03
CA ILE A 3 9.40 0.67 10.18
C ILE A 3 10.87 0.57 10.58
N GLU A 4 11.48 1.70 10.89
CA GLU A 4 12.90 1.76 11.27
C GLU A 4 13.16 0.97 12.57
N LYS A 5 12.12 0.78 13.38
CA LYS A 5 12.16 0.04 14.64
C LYS A 5 11.70 -1.42 14.52
N ILE A 6 11.12 -1.83 13.39
CA ILE A 6 10.65 -3.21 13.18
C ILE A 6 11.78 -4.24 13.37
N PRO A 7 13.01 -4.04 12.85
CA PRO A 7 14.08 -5.03 12.99
C PRO A 7 14.43 -5.34 14.45
N GLN A 8 14.31 -4.34 15.34
CA GLN A 8 14.60 -4.47 16.76
C GLN A 8 13.39 -4.98 17.54
N GLN A 9 12.18 -4.50 17.21
CA GLN A 9 10.96 -4.86 17.94
C GLN A 9 10.41 -6.24 17.54
N TYR A 10 10.56 -6.63 16.29
CA TYR A 10 10.00 -7.85 15.70
C TYR A 10 11.01 -8.55 14.78
N PRO A 11 12.14 -9.06 15.32
CA PRO A 11 13.21 -9.66 14.52
C PRO A 11 12.77 -10.89 13.69
N PHE A 12 11.67 -11.53 14.06
CA PHE A 12 11.06 -12.64 13.32
C PHE A 12 10.35 -12.20 12.02
N LEU A 13 10.15 -10.89 11.80
CA LEU A 13 9.66 -10.31 10.53
C LEU A 13 10.79 -10.09 9.51
N LYS A 14 11.83 -10.93 9.53
CA LYS A 14 13.03 -10.79 8.70
C LYS A 14 12.71 -10.71 7.21
N SER A 15 11.75 -11.49 6.73
CA SER A 15 11.34 -11.48 5.31
C SER A 15 10.76 -10.12 4.91
N TYR A 16 9.85 -9.57 5.71
CA TYR A 16 9.27 -8.25 5.48
C TYR A 16 10.34 -7.15 5.43
N TRP A 17 11.23 -7.13 6.43
CA TRP A 17 12.30 -6.14 6.48
C TRP A 17 13.31 -6.28 5.32
N LYS A 18 13.60 -7.51 4.87
CA LYS A 18 14.45 -7.76 3.72
C LYS A 18 13.89 -7.08 2.46
N PHE A 19 12.59 -7.23 2.18
CA PHE A 19 11.96 -6.53 1.04
C PHE A 19 12.06 -5.03 1.17
N TYR A 20 11.82 -4.49 2.36
CA TYR A 20 11.88 -3.05 2.58
C TYR A 20 13.28 -2.49 2.25
N LYS A 21 14.34 -3.19 2.66
CA LYS A 21 15.72 -2.84 2.34
C LYS A 21 16.00 -2.90 0.83
N GLU A 22 15.64 -4.00 0.18
CA GLU A 22 15.85 -4.18 -1.27
C GLU A 22 15.13 -3.08 -2.08
N TYR A 23 13.93 -2.70 -1.64
CA TYR A 23 13.16 -1.63 -2.26
C TYR A 23 13.76 -0.24 -2.06
N ASP A 24 14.49 -0.01 -0.96
CA ASP A 24 15.13 1.27 -0.68
C ASP A 24 16.54 1.40 -1.27
N GLU A 25 17.09 0.33 -1.83
CA GLU A 25 18.35 0.38 -2.58
C GLU A 25 18.27 1.42 -3.70
N SER A 26 19.35 2.18 -3.89
CA SER A 26 19.44 3.17 -4.95
C SER A 26 19.28 2.53 -6.33
N VAL A 27 18.85 3.36 -7.28
CA VAL A 27 18.88 3.02 -8.71
C VAL A 27 20.09 3.70 -9.30
N THR A 28 20.88 2.99 -10.10
CA THR A 28 22.01 3.56 -10.83
C THR A 28 21.52 4.68 -11.74
N GLU A 29 22.13 5.86 -11.66
CA GLU A 29 21.73 6.98 -12.51
C GLU A 29 21.88 6.62 -14.00
N GLY A 30 20.91 7.02 -14.81
CA GLY A 30 20.86 6.68 -16.25
C GLY A 30 20.23 5.32 -16.57
N ASP A 31 19.80 4.55 -15.56
CA ASP A 31 19.02 3.33 -15.77
C ASP A 31 17.68 3.63 -16.49
N GLU A 32 17.08 2.59 -17.07
CA GLU A 32 15.83 2.66 -17.84
C GLU A 32 14.69 3.31 -17.03
N PHE A 33 14.71 3.19 -15.71
CA PHE A 33 13.71 3.77 -14.82
C PHE A 33 13.77 5.30 -14.75
N TYR A 34 14.97 5.88 -14.71
CA TYR A 34 15.14 7.33 -14.78
C TYR A 34 14.70 7.85 -16.16
N THR A 35 15.18 7.19 -17.21
CA THR A 35 14.81 7.52 -18.60
C THR A 35 13.30 7.44 -18.82
N PHE A 36 12.64 6.42 -18.26
CA PHE A 36 11.19 6.28 -18.33
C PHE A 36 10.48 7.43 -17.61
N TYR A 37 10.87 7.71 -16.37
CA TYR A 37 10.28 8.80 -15.58
C TYR A 37 10.43 10.15 -16.27
N ASP A 38 11.64 10.49 -16.72
CA ASP A 38 11.94 11.78 -17.33
C ASP A 38 11.11 12.00 -18.61
N ASN A 39 10.94 10.95 -19.43
CA ASN A 39 10.29 11.03 -20.74
C ASN A 39 8.76 10.84 -20.72
N LYS A 40 8.24 9.92 -19.90
CA LYS A 40 6.83 9.48 -20.00
C LYS A 40 5.89 10.19 -19.05
N VAL A 41 6.43 10.97 -18.14
CA VAL A 41 5.67 11.57 -17.03
C VAL A 41 5.77 13.08 -17.15
N GLN A 42 4.78 13.74 -17.75
CA GLN A 42 4.76 15.20 -17.86
C GLN A 42 3.69 15.79 -16.94
N TYR A 43 4.10 16.38 -15.82
CA TYR A 43 3.22 17.13 -14.92
C TYR A 43 3.51 18.62 -15.04
N HIS A 44 2.46 19.39 -15.29
CA HIS A 44 2.57 20.83 -15.47
C HIS A 44 2.84 21.60 -14.15
N ASN A 45 2.81 20.96 -12.99
CA ASN A 45 2.91 21.62 -11.67
C ASN A 45 3.73 20.83 -10.63
N VAL A 46 4.61 19.92 -11.05
CA VAL A 46 5.44 19.12 -10.13
C VAL A 46 6.89 19.27 -10.52
N ASN A 47 7.73 19.63 -9.55
CA ASN A 47 9.17 19.61 -9.77
C ASN A 47 9.64 18.15 -9.91
N LYS A 48 9.93 17.74 -11.14
CA LYS A 48 10.31 16.36 -11.45
C LYS A 48 11.54 15.91 -10.68
N GLU A 49 12.50 16.82 -10.50
CA GLU A 49 13.77 16.55 -9.80
C GLU A 49 13.53 16.16 -8.34
N THR A 50 12.54 16.77 -7.68
CA THR A 50 12.25 16.52 -6.25
C THR A 50 11.89 15.07 -5.95
N TYR A 51 11.29 14.35 -6.90
CA TYR A 51 10.79 12.99 -6.69
C TYR A 51 11.46 11.96 -7.61
N ARG A 52 12.47 12.39 -8.37
CA ARG A 52 13.10 11.59 -9.41
C ARG A 52 13.63 10.27 -8.87
N ASP A 53 14.41 10.31 -7.78
CA ASP A 53 14.98 9.13 -7.16
C ASP A 53 13.91 8.21 -6.56
N ILE A 54 12.89 8.79 -5.92
CA ILE A 54 11.77 8.03 -5.33
C ILE A 54 11.01 7.27 -6.42
N PHE A 55 10.75 7.91 -7.55
CA PHE A 55 10.01 7.30 -8.65
C PHE A 55 10.85 6.33 -9.46
N ALA A 56 12.16 6.56 -9.63
CA ALA A 56 13.06 5.56 -10.19
C ALA A 56 13.06 4.28 -9.33
N LYS A 57 13.18 4.40 -8.00
CA LYS A 57 13.05 3.27 -7.06
C LYS A 57 11.69 2.59 -7.20
N LEU A 58 10.59 3.35 -7.24
CA LEU A 58 9.25 2.81 -7.39
C LEU A 58 9.11 1.97 -8.67
N LEU A 59 9.61 2.45 -9.81
CA LEU A 59 9.54 1.75 -11.09
C LEU A 59 10.38 0.46 -11.09
N LYS A 60 11.60 0.52 -10.53
CA LYS A 60 12.44 -0.67 -10.28
C LYS A 60 11.69 -1.72 -9.46
N ASN A 61 11.12 -1.29 -8.34
CA ASN A 61 10.41 -2.15 -7.40
C ASN A 61 9.13 -2.72 -8.02
N LEU A 62 8.42 -1.92 -8.85
CA LEU A 62 7.25 -2.36 -9.58
C LEU A 62 7.60 -3.45 -10.60
N LYS A 63 8.67 -3.27 -11.40
CA LYS A 63 9.15 -4.30 -12.34
C LYS A 63 9.48 -5.61 -11.63
N TYR A 64 10.33 -5.55 -10.61
CA TYR A 64 10.70 -6.71 -9.81
C TYR A 64 9.48 -7.44 -9.22
N THR A 65 8.55 -6.68 -8.66
CA THR A 65 7.36 -7.23 -8.01
C THR A 65 6.41 -7.86 -9.03
N ASN A 66 6.25 -7.24 -10.20
CA ASN A 66 5.45 -7.78 -11.29
C ASN A 66 6.02 -9.10 -11.83
N GLU A 67 7.33 -9.18 -12.08
CA GLU A 67 7.99 -10.41 -12.51
C GLU A 67 7.87 -11.54 -11.47
N LYS A 68 7.93 -11.18 -10.19
CA LYS A 68 7.75 -12.15 -9.11
C LYS A 68 6.30 -12.61 -9.02
N PHE A 69 5.34 -11.68 -9.05
CA PHE A 69 3.91 -11.98 -9.03
C PHE A 69 3.49 -12.81 -10.24
N GLU A 70 4.05 -12.56 -11.42
CA GLU A 70 3.80 -13.37 -12.59
C GLU A 70 4.20 -14.83 -12.35
N ARG A 71 5.35 -15.09 -11.73
CA ARG A 71 5.86 -16.44 -11.46
C ARG A 71 5.11 -17.15 -10.34
N THR A 72 4.83 -16.45 -9.24
CA THR A 72 4.32 -17.09 -8.01
C THR A 72 2.82 -16.94 -7.80
N LYS A 73 2.20 -15.94 -8.45
CA LYS A 73 0.83 -15.46 -8.18
C LYS A 73 0.60 -15.04 -6.73
N ASP A 74 1.69 -14.78 -5.99
CA ASP A 74 1.65 -14.44 -4.57
C ASP A 74 1.48 -12.93 -4.37
N ILE A 75 0.28 -12.55 -3.91
CA ILE A 75 -0.13 -11.16 -3.66
C ILE A 75 0.66 -10.48 -2.55
N VAL A 76 1.34 -11.25 -1.67
CA VAL A 76 2.13 -10.70 -0.56
C VAL A 76 3.22 -9.75 -1.07
N ASN A 77 3.83 -10.07 -2.22
CA ASN A 77 4.86 -9.20 -2.81
C ASN A 77 4.27 -7.85 -3.26
N CYS A 78 3.07 -7.87 -3.84
CA CYS A 78 2.37 -6.64 -4.20
C CYS A 78 2.01 -5.83 -2.94
N ARG A 79 1.55 -6.49 -1.87
CA ARG A 79 1.26 -5.82 -0.59
C ARG A 79 2.50 -5.15 0.00
N TYR A 80 3.66 -5.82 -0.01
CA TYR A 80 4.92 -5.22 0.44
C TYR A 80 5.32 -4.00 -0.39
N LEU A 81 5.16 -4.05 -1.72
CA LEU A 81 5.37 -2.89 -2.58
C LEU A 81 4.47 -1.71 -2.17
N TYR A 82 3.17 -1.95 -1.98
CA TYR A 82 2.22 -0.89 -1.60
C TYR A 82 2.52 -0.31 -0.21
N GLN A 83 2.98 -1.14 0.72
CA GLN A 83 3.38 -0.69 2.06
C GLN A 83 4.61 0.20 1.97
N TRP A 84 5.62 -0.20 1.19
CA TRP A 84 6.80 0.63 0.92
C TRP A 84 6.42 1.95 0.26
N ILE A 85 5.57 1.95 -0.78
CA ILE A 85 5.09 3.19 -1.44
C ILE A 85 4.42 4.12 -0.43
N TYR A 86 3.52 3.59 0.42
CA TYR A 86 2.88 4.39 1.45
C TYR A 86 3.91 5.03 2.38
N HIS A 87 4.84 4.25 2.91
CA HIS A 87 5.80 4.75 3.89
C HIS A 87 6.82 5.73 3.33
N THR A 88 7.28 5.51 2.10
CA THR A 88 8.19 6.42 1.38
C THR A 88 7.50 7.74 1.03
N THR A 89 6.20 7.72 0.77
CA THR A 89 5.51 8.89 0.23
C THR A 89 4.57 9.58 1.21
N LYS A 90 4.19 8.97 2.35
CA LYS A 90 3.10 9.47 3.22
C LYS A 90 3.24 10.92 3.73
N GLN A 91 4.46 11.45 3.79
CA GLN A 91 4.73 12.85 4.17
C GLN A 91 4.80 13.81 2.98
N LEU A 92 4.65 13.28 1.76
CA LEU A 92 4.71 14.02 0.51
C LEU A 92 3.28 14.23 0.00
N ASP A 93 2.94 15.50 -0.21
CA ASP A 93 1.62 15.90 -0.65
C ASP A 93 1.40 15.60 -2.13
N ASN A 94 0.15 15.27 -2.47
CA ASN A 94 -0.35 15.22 -3.86
C ASN A 94 0.37 14.24 -4.81
N LEU A 95 1.11 13.24 -4.30
CA LEU A 95 1.79 12.24 -5.14
C LEU A 95 0.89 11.11 -5.63
N GLU A 96 -0.34 10.96 -5.11
CA GLU A 96 -1.20 9.82 -5.43
C GLU A 96 -1.54 9.74 -6.92
N MET A 97 -1.97 10.87 -7.50
CA MET A 97 -2.23 10.98 -8.93
C MET A 97 -0.99 10.63 -9.75
N ILE A 98 0.18 11.07 -9.29
CA ILE A 98 1.47 10.81 -9.95
C ILE A 98 1.80 9.33 -9.97
N ILE A 99 1.70 8.69 -8.82
CA ILE A 99 1.95 7.26 -8.64
C ILE A 99 0.97 6.45 -9.50
N SER A 100 -0.31 6.81 -9.53
CA SER A 100 -1.32 6.12 -10.32
C SER A 100 -0.97 6.12 -11.82
N ILE A 101 -0.62 7.29 -12.36
CA ILE A 101 -0.22 7.43 -13.77
C ILE A 101 1.09 6.72 -14.06
N LEU A 102 2.07 6.74 -13.13
CA LEU A 102 3.31 5.97 -13.25
C LEU A 102 3.02 4.47 -13.41
N PHE A 103 2.18 3.93 -12.54
CA PHE A 103 1.76 2.52 -12.61
C PHE A 103 1.09 2.21 -13.94
N GLN A 104 0.17 3.07 -14.39
CA GLN A 104 -0.52 2.87 -15.66
C GLN A 104 0.47 2.87 -16.83
N LYS A 105 1.24 3.95 -17.00
CA LYS A 105 2.17 4.11 -18.12
C LYS A 105 3.25 3.03 -18.14
N PHE A 106 3.77 2.66 -16.97
CA PHE A 106 4.82 1.66 -16.88
C PHE A 106 4.27 0.28 -17.25
N ASN A 107 3.11 -0.10 -16.73
CA ASN A 107 2.49 -1.38 -17.07
C ASN A 107 2.04 -1.44 -18.55
N GLU A 108 1.57 -0.34 -19.13
CA GLU A 108 1.27 -0.24 -20.57
C GLU A 108 2.52 -0.52 -21.42
N GLN A 109 3.69 0.00 -21.03
CA GLN A 109 4.94 -0.21 -21.75
C GLN A 109 5.53 -1.61 -21.52
N ASP A 110 5.52 -2.09 -20.28
CA ASP A 110 6.11 -3.36 -19.86
C ASP A 110 5.23 -4.58 -20.23
N ASN A 111 3.96 -4.35 -20.54
CA ASN A 111 2.99 -5.38 -20.92
C ASN A 111 1.99 -4.88 -21.97
N PRO A 112 2.46 -4.52 -23.18
CA PRO A 112 1.63 -3.86 -24.19
C PRO A 112 0.44 -4.71 -24.66
N MET A 113 0.54 -6.04 -24.56
CA MET A 113 -0.53 -6.96 -24.95
C MET A 113 -1.43 -7.40 -23.78
N GLY A 114 -1.17 -6.94 -22.55
CA GLY A 114 -1.95 -7.32 -21.37
C GLY A 114 -1.85 -8.81 -21.00
N ARG A 115 -0.86 -9.54 -21.53
CA ARG A 115 -0.75 -11.01 -21.38
C ARG A 115 -0.09 -11.41 -20.06
N ILE A 116 0.70 -10.52 -19.48
CA ILE A 116 1.38 -10.74 -18.21
C ILE A 116 0.45 -10.35 -17.06
N LYS A 117 0.28 -11.23 -16.06
CA LYS A 117 -0.41 -10.87 -14.82
C LYS A 117 0.49 -9.93 -14.01
N LYS A 118 0.03 -8.69 -13.81
CA LYS A 118 0.71 -7.66 -13.01
C LYS A 118 0.03 -7.51 -11.65
N CYS A 119 0.74 -6.91 -10.69
CA CYS A 119 0.15 -6.58 -9.40
C CYS A 119 -1.03 -5.62 -9.59
N PRO A 120 -2.21 -5.90 -9.01
CA PRO A 120 -3.37 -5.02 -9.13
C PRO A 120 -3.12 -3.74 -8.34
N TYR A 121 -3.17 -2.58 -9.01
CA TYR A 121 -2.90 -1.29 -8.37
C TYR A 121 -3.78 -1.09 -7.12
N TYR A 122 -3.13 -0.77 -5.99
CA TYR A 122 -3.75 -0.51 -4.71
C TYR A 122 -2.99 0.61 -3.98
N THR A 123 -3.72 1.43 -3.23
CA THR A 123 -3.19 2.55 -2.45
C THR A 123 -3.74 2.48 -1.03
N TYR A 124 -2.87 2.68 -0.04
CA TYR A 124 -3.29 2.80 1.36
C TYR A 124 -3.79 4.21 1.68
N ARG A 125 -3.54 5.23 0.85
CA ARG A 125 -3.86 6.64 1.16
C ARG A 125 -5.35 6.94 1.25
N THR A 126 -6.20 6.08 0.68
CA THR A 126 -7.66 6.19 0.75
C THR A 126 -8.22 6.05 2.17
N TYR A 127 -7.40 5.69 3.16
CA TYR A 127 -7.84 5.36 4.53
C TYR A 127 -7.28 6.29 5.65
N ASN A 128 -6.65 7.44 5.35
CA ASN A 128 -6.17 8.42 6.35
C ASN A 128 -5.44 7.79 7.58
N GLU A 129 -5.86 8.10 8.81
CA GLU A 129 -5.27 7.55 10.05
C GLU A 129 -5.39 6.01 10.15
N ASP A 130 -6.30 5.39 9.39
CA ASP A 130 -6.49 3.95 9.37
C ASP A 130 -5.51 3.24 8.43
N SER A 131 -4.86 3.95 7.51
CA SER A 131 -3.86 3.39 6.59
C SER A 131 -2.75 2.66 7.34
N GLU A 132 -2.18 3.25 8.40
CA GLU A 132 -1.13 2.59 9.18
C GLU A 132 -1.64 1.37 9.95
N ASN A 133 -2.92 1.36 10.31
CA ASN A 133 -3.55 0.24 11.01
C ASN A 133 -3.82 -0.91 10.04
N ILE A 134 -4.29 -0.62 8.83
CA ILE A 134 -4.48 -1.62 7.77
C ILE A 134 -3.13 -2.22 7.36
N ILE A 135 -2.07 -1.41 7.22
CA ILE A 135 -0.72 -1.91 6.92
C ILE A 135 -0.24 -2.89 8.00
N LYS A 136 -0.41 -2.55 9.28
CA LYS A 136 -0.07 -3.47 10.38
C LYS A 136 -0.86 -4.78 10.28
N LEU A 137 -2.15 -4.73 9.97
CA LEU A 137 -2.96 -5.94 9.79
C LEU A 137 -2.44 -6.80 8.63
N HIS A 138 -2.12 -6.21 7.48
CA HIS A 138 -1.54 -6.96 6.38
C HIS A 138 -0.18 -7.56 6.75
N ILE A 139 0.67 -6.85 7.50
CA ILE A 139 1.93 -7.42 8.00
C ILE A 139 1.64 -8.65 8.88
N CYS A 140 0.61 -8.60 9.74
CA CYS A 140 0.20 -9.74 10.55
C CYS A 140 -0.27 -10.92 9.70
N GLU A 141 -1.11 -10.66 8.70
CA GLU A 141 -1.66 -11.67 7.79
C GLU A 141 -0.55 -12.32 6.95
N ASP A 142 0.26 -11.49 6.30
CA ASP A 142 1.33 -11.91 5.38
C ASP A 142 2.46 -12.66 6.13
N ASN A 143 2.57 -12.49 7.45
CA ASN A 143 3.58 -13.14 8.31
C ASN A 143 2.96 -14.10 9.33
N ILE A 144 1.72 -14.57 9.14
CA ILE A 144 1.01 -15.38 10.14
C ILE A 144 1.74 -16.68 10.50
N PHE A 145 2.44 -17.30 9.55
CA PHE A 145 3.23 -18.51 9.81
C PHE A 145 4.44 -18.23 10.69
N ASN A 146 5.18 -17.14 10.42
CA ASN A 146 6.31 -16.72 11.26
C ASN A 146 5.82 -16.37 12.68
N ILE A 147 4.66 -15.70 12.78
CA ILE A 147 4.03 -15.36 14.07
C ILE A 147 3.62 -16.63 14.83
N ARG A 148 3.05 -17.62 14.14
CA ARG A 148 2.70 -18.91 14.74
C ARG A 148 3.93 -19.64 15.25
N ASP A 149 5.02 -19.62 14.49
CA ASP A 149 6.23 -20.36 14.85
C ASP A 149 6.95 -19.68 16.02
N ILE A 150 7.00 -18.35 16.07
CA ILE A 150 7.57 -17.61 17.22
C ILE A 150 6.73 -17.78 18.50
N LEU A 151 5.42 -18.00 18.39
CA LEU A 151 4.55 -18.31 19.53
C LEU A 151 4.82 -19.71 20.12
N LYS A 152 5.39 -20.62 19.34
CA LYS A 152 5.77 -21.99 19.75
C LYS A 152 7.24 -22.11 20.17
N ASP A 153 8.01 -21.02 20.07
CA ASP A 153 9.43 -21.00 20.42
C ASP A 153 9.66 -21.39 21.88
N THR A 154 10.78 -22.04 22.19
CA THR A 154 11.13 -22.44 23.55
C THR A 154 11.52 -21.24 24.40
N LYS A 155 12.14 -20.22 23.81
CA LYS A 155 12.55 -18.97 24.47
C LYS A 155 11.34 -18.14 24.86
N LYS A 156 11.29 -17.71 26.12
CA LYS A 156 10.16 -16.93 26.65
C LYS A 156 10.06 -15.57 25.94
N GLU A 157 11.21 -14.96 25.66
CA GLU A 157 11.33 -13.65 25.01
C GLU A 157 10.68 -13.67 23.63
N ASN A 158 11.00 -14.69 22.82
CA ASN A 158 10.42 -14.91 21.50
C ASN A 158 8.89 -15.06 21.58
N ARG A 159 8.40 -15.92 22.48
CA ARG A 159 6.96 -16.09 22.70
C ARG A 159 6.26 -14.80 23.15
N CYS A 160 6.91 -14.00 24.00
CA CYS A 160 6.40 -12.70 24.42
C CYS A 160 6.26 -11.75 23.23
N LEU A 161 7.23 -11.71 22.31
CA LEU A 161 7.15 -10.91 21.10
C LEU A 161 6.04 -11.39 20.16
N GLY A 162 5.87 -12.71 19.99
CA GLY A 162 4.76 -13.31 19.26
C GLY A 162 3.40 -12.93 19.82
N ARG A 163 3.25 -12.96 21.15
CA ARG A 163 2.02 -12.53 21.83
C ARG A 163 1.77 -11.04 21.63
N LYS A 164 2.82 -10.21 21.75
CA LYS A 164 2.75 -8.77 21.58
C LYS A 164 2.17 -8.40 20.22
N ILE A 165 2.73 -8.93 19.13
CA ILE A 165 2.25 -8.61 17.79
C ILE A 165 0.79 -9.06 17.60
N ILE A 166 0.40 -10.26 18.09
CA ILE A 166 -1.00 -10.71 18.04
C ILE A 166 -1.94 -9.75 18.77
N TYR A 167 -1.58 -9.29 19.97
CA TYR A 167 -2.39 -8.30 20.70
C TYR A 167 -2.53 -6.99 19.92
N GLU A 168 -1.46 -6.51 19.29
CA GLU A 168 -1.51 -5.33 18.43
C GLU A 168 -2.47 -5.54 17.24
N CYS A 169 -2.37 -6.67 16.52
CA CYS A 169 -3.27 -6.99 15.41
C CYS A 169 -4.74 -7.06 15.86
N VAL A 170 -5.02 -7.75 16.97
CA VAL A 170 -6.38 -7.92 17.51
C VAL A 170 -6.97 -6.58 17.94
N ASN A 171 -6.18 -5.72 18.59
CA ASN A 171 -6.64 -4.40 19.01
C ASN A 171 -6.96 -3.51 17.81
N ILE A 172 -6.16 -3.59 16.75
CA ILE A 172 -6.44 -2.88 15.50
C ILE A 172 -7.72 -3.39 14.85
N TYR A 173 -7.90 -4.71 14.75
CA TYR A 173 -9.12 -5.30 14.19
C TYR A 173 -10.37 -4.85 14.96
N LYS A 174 -10.30 -4.85 16.30
CA LYS A 174 -11.37 -4.32 17.16
C LYS A 174 -11.67 -2.85 16.89
N LYS A 175 -10.63 -2.01 16.74
CA LYS A 175 -10.78 -0.58 16.42
C LYS A 175 -11.50 -0.39 15.08
N ILE A 176 -11.03 -1.05 14.02
CA ILE A 176 -11.63 -0.93 12.68
C ILE A 176 -13.07 -1.47 12.68
N ASN A 177 -13.33 -2.61 13.33
CA ASN A 177 -14.68 -3.16 13.41
C ASN A 177 -15.64 -2.25 14.19
N ALA A 178 -15.17 -1.63 15.29
CA ALA A 178 -15.95 -0.65 16.02
C ALA A 178 -16.29 0.59 15.16
N ILE A 179 -15.33 1.08 14.36
CA ILE A 179 -15.57 2.17 13.40
C ILE A 179 -16.61 1.77 12.36
N ASN A 180 -16.51 0.58 11.76
CA ASN A 180 -17.49 0.10 10.79
C ASN A 180 -18.90 0.00 11.39
N LEU A 181 -19.00 -0.48 12.63
CA LEU A 181 -20.26 -0.48 13.39
C LEU A 181 -20.78 0.94 13.64
N MET A 182 -19.92 1.89 14.00
CA MET A 182 -20.29 3.29 14.20
C MET A 182 -20.72 3.99 12.90
N ILE A 183 -20.07 3.70 11.77
CA ILE A 183 -20.48 4.21 10.45
C ILE A 183 -21.88 3.68 10.09
N ASN A 184 -22.13 2.39 10.31
CA ASN A 184 -23.44 1.78 10.07
C ASN A 184 -24.52 2.43 10.96
N VAL A 185 -24.23 2.66 12.24
CA VAL A 185 -25.15 3.38 13.16
C VAL A 185 -25.36 4.83 12.70
N HIS A 186 -24.31 5.55 12.31
CA HIS A 186 -24.44 6.93 11.82
C HIS A 186 -25.25 7.02 10.51
N GLN A 187 -25.09 6.06 9.59
CA GLN A 187 -25.93 5.96 8.39
C GLN A 187 -27.40 5.64 8.71
N MET A 188 -27.66 4.81 9.72
CA MET A 188 -29.03 4.53 10.21
C MET A 188 -29.66 5.75 10.91
N LEU A 189 -28.87 6.65 11.46
CA LEU A 189 -29.33 7.86 12.17
C LEU A 189 -29.46 9.10 11.26
N LYS A 190 -29.09 9.03 9.98
CA LYS A 190 -29.37 10.13 9.03
C LYS A 190 -30.88 10.22 8.78
N PRO A 191 -31.53 11.37 9.01
CA PRO A 191 -32.96 11.53 8.73
C PRO A 191 -33.21 11.35 7.23
N LYS A 192 -34.18 10.50 6.88
CA LYS A 192 -34.68 10.31 5.51
C LYS A 192 -35.39 11.57 5.04
N HIS A 193 -34.66 12.60 4.61
CA HIS A 193 -35.27 13.73 3.93
C HIS A 193 -35.56 13.37 2.46
N GLN A 194 -36.86 13.14 2.23
CA GLN A 194 -37.64 13.05 0.99
C GLN A 194 -36.97 13.58 -0.30
N HIS A 195 -36.70 12.68 -1.25
CA HIS A 195 -36.76 13.01 -2.67
C HIS A 195 -38.22 12.92 -3.15
N ARG A 196 -38.94 14.04 -3.10
CA ARG A 196 -40.03 14.36 -4.03
C ARG A 196 -39.85 15.79 -4.52
N GLN A 197 -38.95 16.01 -5.46
CA GLN A 197 -39.06 17.16 -6.35
C GLN A 197 -39.90 16.75 -7.55
N LYS A 198 -41.14 17.24 -7.57
CA LYS A 198 -42.00 17.23 -8.76
C LYS A 198 -41.34 18.16 -9.80
N MET A 199 -40.82 17.60 -10.88
CA MET A 199 -40.55 18.37 -12.10
C MET A 199 -41.90 18.78 -12.70
N LYS A 200 -42.24 20.07 -12.60
CA LYS A 200 -43.24 20.70 -13.48
C LYS A 200 -42.53 21.03 -14.79
N ILE A 201 -42.87 20.31 -15.84
CA ILE A 201 -42.53 20.68 -17.22
C ILE A 201 -43.54 21.75 -17.63
N LYS A 202 -43.06 22.96 -17.93
CA LYS A 202 -43.81 23.95 -18.72
C LYS A 202 -43.40 23.75 -20.18
N ILE A 203 -44.39 23.51 -21.03
CA ILE A 203 -44.27 23.57 -22.49
C ILE A 203 -44.90 24.90 -22.88
N ASP A 204 -44.11 25.79 -23.48
CA ASP A 204 -44.64 26.98 -24.15
C ASP A 204 -44.92 26.59 -25.61
N LEU A 205 -46.15 26.82 -26.06
CA LEU A 205 -46.62 26.71 -27.44
C LEU A 205 -46.36 28.02 -28.18
#